data_AF-A0AA36HKK7-F1
#
_entry.id   AF-A0AA36HKK7-F1
#
_cell.length_a   1.000
_cell.length_b   1.000
_cell.length_c   1.000
_cell.angle_alpha   90.00
_cell.angle_beta   90.00
_cell.angle_gamma   90.00
#
_symmetry.space_group_name_H-M   'P 1'
#
loop_
_entity.id
_entity.type
_entity.pdbx_description
1 polymer ?
#
loop_
_entity_poly.entity_id
_entity_poly.type
_entity_poly.pdbx_seq_one_letter_code
_entity_poly.pdbx_strand_id
1 'polypeptide(L)'
;MGAAASYDVPLDATSPRRLLVQRKVSKLLSDPAALEALCGSLFERCGGGVSREQLRQLTREVVSSAAMEDEKALSELLEMLEPAPNNFQDGQALSWDAFLCYARCVLRLLHAALQAMAIDLMSTTFMMVCMALVQLMTPGLAFFYAGLVKDTSVLSMMMKSFVSMGVAGMIWFFFGFSLCFGDSLTVIGNPGTFAGLRNLNMHEALPGQTIPGLLFAGFQGMYAVVTPALMTGAFADRFHFKPYLIFIALWLVVVYAPCCHWVWGGGWLAQWGVWDFAGGIVVQITAGFSALASLIVVGKRQIAEDDKDGNKPHKVPFLPLGTALLWLAWFGFTAGSALAGAAGGAGGAAVAAVNTEIAAAVALFLWLIVDWVHHGRPGLGLCIGSIAGLAAVTPCAGFIQPWGAFVLGVAALICYACCELKKKFGFDNALDVWAALGMGGFIGSVLLGVLADPEECGDAPSAPSSCVNPGTVTASWEQLGKQLAAALLCATYSFLTTLLLLKALNLVMFLTPDHDNLDVEEHGETAYDTPAKQHIQSHSSDHMKV
;
A
#
# COMPACT_ATOMS: atom_id res chain seq x y z
N MET A 1 29.98 -18.71 45.92
CA MET A 1 30.01 -20.07 45.35
C MET A 1 28.57 -20.48 45.10
N GLY A 2 28.03 -20.70 43.92
CA GLY A 2 28.46 -20.54 42.52
C GLY A 2 27.13 -20.43 41.73
N ALA A 3 26.98 -19.40 40.92
CA ALA A 3 27.12 -19.47 39.45
C ALA A 3 25.99 -20.26 38.76
N ALA A 4 24.89 -19.56 38.45
CA ALA A 4 24.06 -19.86 37.28
C ALA A 4 24.36 -18.76 36.26
N ALA A 5 25.31 -19.05 35.36
CA ALA A 5 25.68 -18.16 34.27
C ALA A 5 24.88 -18.53 33.02
N SER A 6 24.23 -17.50 32.48
CA SER A 6 23.76 -17.28 31.11
C SER A 6 24.41 -18.13 30.01
N TYR A 7 23.60 -18.61 29.07
CA TYR A 7 23.79 -18.38 27.63
C TYR A 7 22.42 -18.44 26.93
N ASP A 8 21.64 -17.36 27.07
CA ASP A 8 20.71 -16.92 26.02
C ASP A 8 21.57 -16.39 24.88
N VAL A 9 21.56 -17.06 23.73
CA VAL A 9 22.05 -16.53 22.46
C VAL A 9 20.85 -16.53 21.50
N PRO A 10 20.47 -15.38 20.91
CA PRO A 10 19.39 -15.33 19.92
C PRO A 10 19.77 -16.18 18.70
N LEU A 11 18.81 -16.99 18.23
CA LEU A 11 18.87 -17.75 16.98
C LEU A 11 19.42 -16.88 15.83
N ASP A 12 20.65 -17.15 15.42
CA ASP A 12 21.27 -16.47 14.29
C ASP A 12 20.70 -17.07 12.99
N ALA A 13 19.66 -16.43 12.46
CA ALA A 13 18.98 -16.80 11.22
C ALA A 13 19.85 -16.63 9.95
N THR A 14 21.11 -16.21 10.08
CA THR A 14 21.92 -15.66 8.95
C THR A 14 23.15 -16.46 8.52
N SER A 15 23.28 -17.76 8.83
CA SER A 15 24.52 -18.45 8.43
C SER A 15 24.68 -18.54 6.89
N PRO A 16 25.84 -18.13 6.30
CA PRO A 16 26.19 -18.35 4.88
C PRO A 16 26.10 -19.82 4.46
N ARG A 17 26.11 -20.73 5.45
CA ARG A 17 25.91 -22.16 5.28
C ARG A 17 24.49 -22.50 4.84
N ARG A 18 23.45 -21.77 5.26
CA ARG A 18 22.05 -22.03 4.87
C ARG A 18 21.79 -21.76 3.38
N LEU A 19 22.28 -20.64 2.86
CA LEU A 19 22.22 -20.33 1.42
C LEU A 19 23.03 -21.32 0.56
N LEU A 20 24.19 -21.78 1.08
CA LEU A 20 24.99 -22.82 0.44
C LEU A 20 24.23 -24.16 0.40
N VAL A 21 23.56 -24.53 1.49
CA VAL A 21 22.72 -25.74 1.59
C VAL A 21 21.53 -25.65 0.63
N GLN A 22 20.83 -24.52 0.58
CA GLN A 22 19.70 -24.31 -0.34
C GLN A 22 20.14 -24.43 -1.82
N ARG A 23 21.28 -23.85 -2.20
CA ARG A 23 21.84 -23.98 -3.56
C ARG A 23 22.26 -25.42 -3.87
N LYS A 24 22.87 -26.14 -2.92
CA LYS A 24 23.26 -27.54 -3.10
C LYS A 24 22.03 -28.45 -3.26
N VAL A 25 21.00 -28.28 -2.42
CA VAL A 25 19.75 -29.04 -2.49
C VAL A 25 19.00 -28.75 -3.79
N SER A 26 18.91 -27.48 -4.19
CA SER A 26 18.29 -27.08 -5.47
C SER A 26 19.03 -27.70 -6.67
N LYS A 27 20.37 -27.64 -6.67
CA LYS A 27 21.20 -28.22 -7.73
C LYS A 27 21.04 -29.75 -7.83
N LEU A 28 20.98 -30.43 -6.68
CA LEU A 28 20.73 -31.88 -6.61
C LEU A 28 19.33 -32.25 -7.12
N LEU A 29 18.30 -31.46 -6.81
CA LEU A 29 16.95 -31.69 -7.33
C LEU A 29 16.81 -31.41 -8.83
N SER A 30 17.63 -30.51 -9.39
CA SER A 30 17.64 -30.18 -10.81
C SER A 30 18.49 -31.11 -11.69
N ASP A 31 19.34 -31.95 -11.09
CA ASP A 31 20.23 -32.90 -11.79
C ASP A 31 19.90 -34.34 -11.35
N PRO A 32 19.00 -35.03 -12.07
CA PRO A 32 18.56 -36.38 -11.72
C PRO A 32 19.71 -37.39 -11.65
N ALA A 33 20.72 -37.25 -12.51
CA ALA A 33 21.85 -38.16 -12.59
C ALA A 33 22.79 -38.01 -11.37
N ALA A 34 23.05 -36.77 -10.94
CA ALA A 34 23.83 -36.51 -9.73
C ALA A 34 23.12 -36.98 -8.45
N LEU A 35 21.80 -36.82 -8.39
CA LEU A 35 20.99 -37.31 -7.26
C LEU A 35 20.96 -38.84 -7.21
N GLU A 36 20.77 -39.50 -8.34
CA GLU A 36 20.77 -40.96 -8.43
C GLU A 36 22.14 -41.55 -8.09
N ALA A 37 23.25 -40.93 -8.52
CA ALA A 37 24.60 -41.35 -8.15
C ALA A 37 24.87 -41.22 -6.64
N LEU A 38 24.43 -40.11 -6.03
CA LEU A 38 24.54 -39.89 -4.57
C LEU A 38 23.73 -40.94 -3.81
N CYS A 39 22.45 -41.10 -4.17
CA CYS A 39 21.57 -42.11 -3.57
C CYS A 39 22.13 -43.53 -3.76
N GLY A 40 22.76 -43.82 -4.91
CA GLY A 40 23.28 -45.15 -5.25
C GLY A 40 24.44 -45.51 -4.34
N SER A 41 25.37 -44.57 -4.16
CA SER A 41 26.49 -44.72 -3.23
C SER A 41 26.05 -44.93 -1.77
N LEU A 42 24.93 -44.32 -1.36
CA LEU A 42 24.37 -44.47 -0.02
C LEU A 42 23.67 -45.83 0.14
N PHE A 43 22.93 -46.27 -0.87
CA PHE A 43 22.21 -47.54 -0.87
C PHE A 43 23.16 -48.76 -0.90
N GLU A 44 24.26 -48.68 -1.65
CA GLU A 44 25.32 -49.70 -1.66
C GLU A 44 26.02 -49.81 -0.31
N ARG A 45 26.30 -48.68 0.36
CA ARG A 45 26.87 -48.66 1.72
C ARG A 45 25.97 -49.28 2.77
N CYS A 46 24.66 -49.32 2.52
CA CYS A 46 23.68 -50.01 3.36
C CYS A 46 23.50 -51.50 3.01
N GLY A 47 24.30 -52.06 2.08
CA GLY A 47 24.27 -53.49 1.76
C GLY A 47 23.12 -53.92 0.84
N GLY A 48 22.53 -53.00 0.05
CA GLY A 48 21.49 -53.32 -0.92
C GLY A 48 20.09 -53.51 -0.34
N GLY A 49 19.89 -53.14 0.92
CA GLY A 49 18.60 -53.10 1.58
C GLY A 49 18.61 -52.11 2.73
N VAL A 50 17.66 -51.17 2.74
CA VAL A 50 17.58 -50.14 3.78
C VAL A 50 16.32 -50.40 4.61
N SER A 51 16.51 -50.69 5.89
CA SER A 51 15.41 -50.76 6.86
C SER A 51 14.81 -49.36 7.08
N ARG A 52 13.54 -49.29 7.50
CA ARG A 52 12.88 -48.01 7.85
C ARG A 52 13.67 -47.21 8.90
N GLU A 53 14.49 -47.88 9.70
CA GLU A 53 15.33 -47.30 10.76
C GLU A 53 16.61 -46.64 10.19
N GLN A 54 17.25 -47.27 9.21
CA GLN A 54 18.38 -46.68 8.48
C GLN A 54 17.93 -45.49 7.61
N LEU A 55 16.70 -45.52 7.07
CA LEU A 55 16.06 -44.37 6.41
C LEU A 55 15.86 -43.19 7.37
N ARG A 56 15.47 -43.46 8.63
CA ARG A 56 15.37 -42.42 9.67
C ARG A 56 16.73 -41.85 10.04
N GLN A 57 17.79 -42.66 10.07
CA GLN A 57 19.16 -42.20 10.34
C GLN A 57 19.75 -41.36 9.19
N LEU A 58 19.46 -41.72 7.94
CA LEU A 58 19.79 -40.89 6.77
C LEU A 58 19.06 -39.54 6.80
N THR A 59 17.78 -39.56 7.18
CA THR A 59 17.01 -38.33 7.40
C THR A 59 17.59 -37.52 8.57
N ARG A 60 18.06 -38.15 9.66
CA ARG A 60 18.80 -37.47 10.74
C ARG A 60 20.08 -36.80 10.23
N GLU A 61 20.88 -37.43 9.37
CA GLU A 61 22.10 -36.82 8.82
C GLU A 61 21.81 -35.67 7.85
N VAL A 62 20.77 -35.81 7.01
CA VAL A 62 20.35 -34.76 6.07
C VAL A 62 19.76 -33.55 6.82
N VAL A 63 19.00 -33.80 7.89
CA VAL A 63 18.41 -32.76 8.75
C VAL A 63 19.46 -32.13 9.68
N SER A 64 20.38 -32.91 10.28
CA SER A 64 21.49 -32.37 11.08
C SER A 64 22.43 -31.50 10.26
N SER A 65 22.54 -31.78 8.96
CA SER A 65 23.27 -30.96 7.99
C SER A 65 22.52 -29.69 7.58
N ALA A 66 21.19 -29.64 7.82
CA ALA A 66 20.29 -28.60 7.34
C ALA A 66 19.67 -27.70 8.44
N ALA A 67 20.05 -27.90 9.71
CA ALA A 67 19.73 -27.11 10.93
C ALA A 67 18.56 -27.64 11.78
N MET A 68 18.65 -27.56 13.13
CA MET A 68 17.57 -27.12 14.05
C MET A 68 18.08 -26.98 15.51
N GLU A 69 17.78 -25.84 16.14
CA GLU A 69 18.06 -25.45 17.55
C GLU A 69 16.76 -25.50 18.40
N ASP A 70 16.02 -26.62 18.39
CA ASP A 70 14.90 -26.85 19.32
C ASP A 70 15.01 -28.25 19.93
N GLU A 71 15.48 -28.32 21.19
CA GLU A 71 15.73 -29.56 21.93
C GLU A 71 14.45 -30.27 22.39
N LYS A 72 13.31 -29.59 22.48
CA LYS A 72 12.11 -30.13 23.14
C LYS A 72 11.17 -30.85 22.16
N ALA A 73 11.03 -30.30 20.95
CA ALA A 73 10.42 -31.03 19.83
C ALA A 73 11.30 -32.22 19.41
N LEU A 74 12.62 -32.14 19.65
CA LEU A 74 13.59 -33.20 19.42
C LEU A 74 13.48 -34.33 20.45
N SER A 75 13.28 -34.03 21.75
CA SER A 75 13.16 -35.06 22.79
C SER A 75 11.87 -35.88 22.68
N GLU A 76 10.73 -35.27 22.36
CA GLU A 76 9.45 -35.99 22.15
C GLU A 76 9.49 -36.91 20.91
N LEU A 77 10.28 -36.54 19.90
CA LEU A 77 10.48 -37.31 18.67
C LEU A 77 11.58 -38.38 18.83
N LEU A 78 12.50 -38.20 19.78
CA LEU A 78 13.52 -39.17 20.20
C LEU A 78 12.98 -40.23 21.18
N GLU A 79 12.08 -39.87 22.11
CA GLU A 79 11.40 -40.83 23.01
C GLU A 79 10.48 -41.78 22.23
N MET A 80 9.88 -41.32 21.13
CA MET A 80 9.16 -42.18 20.18
C MET A 80 10.08 -43.15 19.38
N LEU A 81 11.40 -43.04 19.54
CA LEU A 81 12.42 -43.81 18.81
C LEU A 81 13.46 -44.47 19.74
N GLU A 82 13.17 -44.65 21.04
CA GLU A 82 14.02 -45.45 21.92
C GLU A 82 13.87 -46.97 21.70
N PRO A 83 14.93 -47.75 21.92
CA PRO A 83 15.21 -48.98 21.17
C PRO A 83 14.35 -50.17 21.62
N ALA A 84 13.77 -50.90 20.67
CA ALA A 84 13.38 -52.29 20.94
C ALA A 84 14.61 -53.21 20.78
N PRO A 85 14.85 -54.11 21.76
CA PRO A 85 16.08 -54.88 21.86
C PRO A 85 16.17 -55.98 20.79
N ASN A 86 17.42 -56.41 20.58
CA ASN A 86 17.89 -57.57 19.82
C ASN A 86 16.90 -58.76 19.85
N ASN A 87 16.01 -58.79 18.85
CA ASN A 87 15.33 -59.94 18.23
C ASN A 87 14.01 -59.45 17.63
N PHE A 88 14.10 -58.72 16.52
CA PHE A 88 12.95 -58.38 15.70
C PHE A 88 13.24 -58.80 14.26
N GLN A 89 12.54 -59.84 13.81
CA GLN A 89 12.33 -60.07 12.38
C GLN A 89 11.14 -59.20 11.97
N ASP A 90 11.36 -58.16 11.19
CA ASP A 90 10.25 -57.45 10.54
C ASP A 90 10.67 -56.77 9.22
N GLY A 91 9.97 -57.15 8.15
CA GLY A 91 9.80 -56.34 6.94
C GLY A 91 10.79 -56.54 5.79
N GLN A 92 10.25 -56.58 4.57
CA GLN A 92 11.01 -56.52 3.31
C GLN A 92 11.90 -55.27 3.26
N ALA A 93 13.16 -55.44 2.86
CA ALA A 93 14.06 -54.34 2.50
C ALA A 93 13.40 -53.46 1.42
N LEU A 94 13.48 -52.12 1.54
CA LEU A 94 13.00 -51.25 0.47
C LEU A 94 13.80 -51.52 -0.81
N SER A 95 13.08 -51.65 -1.93
CA SER A 95 13.70 -51.65 -3.25
C SER A 95 14.39 -50.30 -3.51
N TRP A 96 15.36 -50.32 -4.41
CA TRP A 96 16.07 -49.13 -4.89
C TRP A 96 15.11 -48.00 -5.31
N ASP A 97 14.03 -48.33 -6.00
CA ASP A 97 13.02 -47.37 -6.46
C ASP A 97 12.27 -46.70 -5.30
N ALA A 98 11.95 -47.46 -4.25
CA ALA A 98 11.25 -46.96 -3.08
C ALA A 98 12.16 -46.06 -2.21
N PHE A 99 13.45 -46.38 -2.15
CA PHE A 99 14.48 -45.55 -1.50
C PHE A 99 14.67 -44.21 -2.25
N LEU A 100 14.80 -44.25 -3.57
CA LEU A 100 14.89 -43.04 -4.41
C LEU A 100 13.66 -42.14 -4.28
N CYS A 101 12.46 -42.73 -4.23
CA CYS A 101 11.22 -41.98 -4.03
C CYS A 101 11.21 -41.25 -2.68
N TYR A 102 11.57 -41.94 -1.59
CA TYR A 102 11.66 -41.34 -0.26
C TYR A 102 12.68 -40.18 -0.19
N ALA A 103 13.89 -40.38 -0.73
CA ALA A 103 14.92 -39.35 -0.75
C ALA A 103 14.48 -38.10 -1.54
N ARG A 104 13.79 -38.29 -2.67
CA ARG A 104 13.19 -37.19 -3.44
C ARG A 104 12.13 -36.44 -2.65
N CYS A 105 11.26 -37.14 -1.91
CA CYS A 105 10.24 -36.51 -1.06
C CYS A 105 10.87 -35.66 0.05
N VAL A 106 11.86 -36.20 0.78
CA VAL A 106 12.54 -35.49 1.89
C VAL A 106 13.28 -34.26 1.39
N LEU A 107 14.02 -34.36 0.28
CA LEU A 107 14.74 -33.21 -0.30
C LEU A 107 13.79 -32.14 -0.82
N ARG A 108 12.62 -32.51 -1.38
CA ARG A 108 11.59 -31.55 -1.81
C ARG A 108 10.92 -30.85 -0.62
N LEU A 109 10.62 -31.57 0.45
CA LEU A 109 10.12 -31.00 1.71
C LEU A 109 11.12 -30.03 2.33
N LEU A 110 12.40 -30.40 2.37
CA LEU A 110 13.47 -29.54 2.87
C LEU A 110 13.68 -28.30 2.00
N HIS A 111 13.64 -28.46 0.67
CA HIS A 111 13.73 -27.34 -0.26
C HIS A 111 12.55 -26.36 -0.10
N ALA A 112 11.33 -26.88 0.04
CA ALA A 112 10.13 -26.08 0.27
C ALA A 112 10.20 -25.33 1.62
N ALA A 113 10.64 -26.00 2.69
CA ALA A 113 10.81 -25.38 4.00
C ALA A 113 11.91 -24.28 4.02
N LEU A 114 13.01 -24.50 3.29
CA LEU A 114 14.08 -23.50 3.15
C LEU A 114 13.67 -22.30 2.28
N GLN A 115 12.82 -22.50 1.28
CA GLN A 115 12.29 -21.43 0.44
C GLN A 115 11.24 -20.57 1.17
N ALA A 116 10.42 -21.18 2.03
CA ALA A 116 9.38 -20.48 2.80
C ALA A 116 9.94 -19.47 3.83
N MET A 117 11.23 -19.57 4.19
CA MET A 117 11.85 -18.76 5.24
C MET A 117 12.92 -17.76 4.74
N ALA A 118 13.17 -17.69 3.43
CA ALA A 118 14.18 -16.80 2.88
C ALA A 118 13.52 -15.56 2.26
N ILE A 119 13.98 -14.37 2.66
CA ILE A 119 13.68 -13.13 1.93
C ILE A 119 14.16 -13.29 0.50
N ASP A 120 13.23 -13.25 -0.44
CA ASP A 120 13.51 -13.39 -1.85
C ASP A 120 13.99 -12.04 -2.45
N LEU A 121 15.07 -12.10 -3.22
CA LEU A 121 15.65 -10.93 -3.89
C LEU A 121 14.68 -10.37 -4.93
N MET A 122 13.89 -11.21 -5.61
CA MET A 122 12.93 -10.75 -6.61
C MET A 122 11.80 -9.97 -5.93
N SER A 123 11.26 -10.50 -4.85
CA SER A 123 10.25 -9.87 -3.99
C SER A 123 10.74 -8.52 -3.43
N THR A 124 11.97 -8.49 -2.93
CA THR A 124 12.61 -7.26 -2.43
C THR A 124 12.79 -6.23 -3.56
N THR A 125 13.25 -6.66 -4.73
CA THR A 125 13.46 -5.78 -5.89
C THR A 125 12.13 -5.21 -6.40
N PHE A 126 11.11 -6.04 -6.53
CA PHE A 126 9.76 -5.62 -6.89
C PHE A 126 9.24 -4.56 -5.94
N MET A 127 9.35 -4.79 -4.63
CA MET A 127 8.88 -3.83 -3.62
C MET A 127 9.67 -2.52 -3.61
N MET A 128 10.97 -2.51 -3.92
CA MET A 128 11.73 -1.27 -4.10
C MET A 128 11.23 -0.46 -5.30
N VAL A 129 10.89 -1.14 -6.41
CA VAL A 129 10.29 -0.49 -7.59
C VAL A 129 8.91 0.05 -7.25
N CYS A 130 8.06 -0.72 -6.57
CA CYS A 130 6.74 -0.26 -6.12
C CYS A 130 6.86 0.95 -5.19
N MET A 131 7.79 0.95 -4.24
CA MET A 131 8.04 2.10 -3.36
C MET A 131 8.41 3.35 -4.16
N ALA A 132 9.31 3.23 -5.15
CA ALA A 132 9.68 4.34 -6.03
C ALA A 132 8.49 4.86 -6.87
N LEU A 133 7.65 3.94 -7.36
CA LEU A 133 6.42 4.29 -8.09
C LEU A 133 5.43 5.03 -7.19
N VAL A 134 5.19 4.57 -5.95
CA VAL A 134 4.29 5.29 -5.02
C VAL A 134 4.83 6.67 -4.69
N GLN A 135 6.15 6.82 -4.51
CA GLN A 135 6.78 8.13 -4.32
C GLN A 135 6.54 9.07 -5.51
N LEU A 136 6.52 8.54 -6.74
CA LEU A 136 6.23 9.29 -7.97
C LEU A 136 4.80 9.86 -8.00
N MET A 137 3.87 9.32 -7.21
CA MET A 137 2.51 9.89 -7.12
C MET A 137 2.54 11.34 -6.63
N THR A 138 3.41 11.69 -5.69
CA THR A 138 3.43 13.05 -5.11
C THR A 138 3.86 14.12 -6.14
N PRO A 139 4.93 13.94 -6.93
CA PRO A 139 5.19 14.77 -8.10
C PRO A 139 4.08 14.72 -9.16
N GLY A 140 3.45 13.55 -9.37
CA GLY A 140 2.29 13.41 -10.26
C GLY A 140 1.12 14.31 -9.84
N LEU A 141 0.80 14.35 -8.55
CA LEU A 141 -0.18 15.26 -7.96
C LEU A 141 0.21 16.72 -8.14
N ALA A 142 1.50 17.04 -7.97
CA ALA A 142 1.99 18.41 -8.17
C ALA A 142 1.67 18.90 -9.58
N PHE A 143 1.94 18.10 -10.62
CA PHE A 143 1.59 18.45 -12.01
C PHE A 143 0.08 18.45 -12.25
N PHE A 144 -0.62 17.44 -11.74
CA PHE A 144 -2.08 17.31 -11.90
C PHE A 144 -2.81 18.54 -11.36
N TYR A 145 -2.42 18.99 -10.16
CA TYR A 145 -3.02 20.16 -9.52
C TYR A 145 -2.50 21.48 -10.08
N ALA A 146 -1.20 21.59 -10.36
CA ALA A 146 -0.64 22.75 -11.04
C ALA A 146 -1.46 23.06 -12.30
N GLY A 147 -1.71 22.05 -13.14
CA GLY A 147 -2.45 22.21 -14.40
C GLY A 147 -3.88 22.73 -14.28
N LEU A 148 -4.42 22.86 -13.06
CA LEU A 148 -5.78 23.29 -12.76
C LEU A 148 -5.85 24.60 -11.94
N VAL A 149 -4.71 25.16 -11.50
CA VAL A 149 -4.63 26.45 -10.79
C VAL A 149 -4.16 27.60 -11.67
N LYS A 150 -4.27 28.83 -11.15
CA LYS A 150 -3.79 30.08 -11.78
C LYS A 150 -2.26 30.11 -11.88
N ASP A 151 -1.72 30.90 -12.81
CA ASP A 151 -0.26 31.07 -13.01
C ASP A 151 0.44 31.69 -11.80
N THR A 152 -0.31 32.44 -10.98
CA THR A 152 0.15 33.10 -9.75
C THR A 152 0.18 32.20 -8.51
N SER A 153 -0.25 30.94 -8.63
CA SER A 153 -0.33 30.00 -7.51
C SER A 153 0.25 28.62 -7.84
N VAL A 154 0.87 28.46 -9.02
CA VAL A 154 1.44 27.18 -9.49
C VAL A 154 2.55 26.73 -8.57
N LEU A 155 3.45 27.64 -8.21
CA LEU A 155 4.60 27.31 -7.37
C LEU A 155 4.15 26.90 -5.98
N SER A 156 3.22 27.65 -5.37
CA SER A 156 2.65 27.34 -4.06
C SER A 156 1.94 25.98 -4.09
N MET A 157 1.22 25.67 -5.16
CA MET A 157 0.55 24.37 -5.32
C MET A 157 1.54 23.20 -5.45
N MET A 158 2.59 23.36 -6.25
CA MET A 158 3.64 22.35 -6.39
C MET A 158 4.41 22.17 -5.07
N MET A 159 4.80 23.26 -4.41
CA MET A 159 5.50 23.23 -3.12
C MET A 159 4.68 22.55 -2.03
N LYS A 160 3.36 22.77 -1.97
CA LYS A 160 2.47 22.08 -1.03
C LYS A 160 2.49 20.56 -1.23
N SER A 161 2.65 20.09 -2.46
CA SER A 161 2.82 18.64 -2.75
C SER A 161 4.20 18.15 -2.29
N PHE A 162 5.29 18.81 -2.68
CA PHE A 162 6.65 18.39 -2.34
C PHE A 162 6.95 18.47 -0.84
N VAL A 163 6.44 19.47 -0.14
CA VAL A 163 6.70 19.62 1.30
C VAL A 163 6.05 18.50 2.12
N SER A 164 4.99 17.86 1.59
CA SER A 164 4.42 16.65 2.16
C SER A 164 5.46 15.52 2.27
N MET A 165 6.33 15.39 1.26
CA MET A 165 7.40 14.37 1.25
C MET A 165 8.38 14.57 2.42
N GLY A 166 8.71 15.82 2.74
CA GLY A 166 9.58 16.16 3.87
C GLY A 166 8.87 15.99 5.21
N VAL A 167 7.71 16.62 5.40
CA VAL A 167 6.99 16.62 6.68
C VAL A 167 6.53 15.22 7.05
N ALA A 168 5.87 14.52 6.13
CA ALA A 168 5.41 13.15 6.37
C ALA A 168 6.59 12.20 6.56
N GLY A 169 7.65 12.33 5.76
CA GLY A 169 8.86 11.52 5.90
C GLY A 169 9.52 11.65 7.28
N MET A 170 9.63 12.88 7.80
CA MET A 170 10.20 13.12 9.15
C MET A 170 9.30 12.57 10.25
N ILE A 171 7.99 12.79 10.18
CA ILE A 171 7.04 12.25 11.17
C ILE A 171 7.07 10.72 11.13
N TRP A 172 7.05 10.12 9.93
CA TRP A 172 7.12 8.69 9.72
C TRP A 172 8.34 8.07 10.37
N PHE A 173 9.52 8.66 10.13
CA PHE A 173 10.78 8.26 10.73
C PHE A 173 10.74 8.32 12.26
N PHE A 174 10.32 9.45 12.85
CA PHE A 174 10.39 9.63 14.29
C PHE A 174 9.43 8.71 15.05
N PHE A 175 8.18 8.62 14.62
CA PHE A 175 7.16 7.81 15.32
C PHE A 175 5.97 7.40 14.45
N GLY A 176 5.77 7.97 13.26
CA GLY A 176 4.58 7.73 12.43
C GLY A 176 4.42 6.27 12.03
N PHE A 177 5.50 5.59 11.64
CA PHE A 177 5.45 4.14 11.39
C PHE A 177 5.00 3.37 12.64
N SER A 178 5.51 3.76 13.82
CA SER A 178 5.17 3.14 15.10
C SER A 178 3.72 3.39 15.52
N LEU A 179 3.16 4.57 15.22
CA LEU A 179 1.74 4.86 15.48
C LEU A 179 0.81 4.01 14.61
N CYS A 180 1.24 3.63 13.41
CA CYS A 180 0.46 2.78 12.51
C CYS A 180 0.63 1.28 12.82
N PHE A 181 1.88 0.81 12.95
CA PHE A 181 2.22 -0.62 12.96
C PHE A 181 2.90 -1.10 14.24
N GLY A 182 3.07 -0.23 15.24
CA GLY A 182 3.58 -0.60 16.57
C GLY A 182 2.56 -1.35 17.42
N ASP A 183 2.97 -1.72 18.62
CA ASP A 183 2.12 -2.48 19.55
C ASP A 183 0.82 -1.73 19.83
N SER A 184 -0.33 -2.40 19.74
CA SER A 184 -1.61 -1.72 19.82
C SER A 184 -1.89 -1.16 21.21
N LEU A 185 -2.19 0.14 21.27
CA LEU A 185 -2.81 0.83 22.41
C LEU A 185 -4.31 1.01 22.19
N THR A 186 -4.97 0.04 21.53
CA THR A 186 -6.38 0.02 21.08
C THR A 186 -6.69 0.88 19.85
N VAL A 187 -6.62 2.20 19.97
CA VAL A 187 -7.01 3.14 18.90
C VAL A 187 -5.80 3.57 18.08
N ILE A 188 -4.59 3.40 18.59
CA ILE A 188 -3.35 3.78 17.91
C ILE A 188 -2.22 2.84 18.33
N GLY A 189 -1.18 2.71 17.53
CA GLY A 189 0.04 2.00 17.89
C GLY A 189 0.87 2.79 18.92
N ASN A 190 1.66 2.08 19.71
CA ASN A 190 2.60 2.67 20.66
C ASN A 190 3.69 3.43 19.88
N PRO A 191 3.89 4.75 20.11
CA PRO A 191 4.89 5.53 19.39
C PRO A 191 6.34 5.06 19.62
N GLY A 192 6.59 4.30 20.68
CA GLY A 192 7.93 3.85 21.08
C GLY A 192 8.39 2.53 20.45
N THR A 193 7.47 1.69 19.93
CA THR A 193 7.80 0.34 19.43
C THR A 193 8.85 0.39 18.30
N PHE A 194 8.68 1.31 17.35
CA PHE A 194 9.52 1.49 16.17
C PHE A 194 10.00 2.94 16.00
N ALA A 195 10.13 3.70 17.09
CA ALA A 195 10.57 5.09 17.04
C ALA A 195 11.95 5.22 16.37
N GLY A 196 12.10 6.14 15.42
CA GLY A 196 13.33 6.27 14.62
C GLY A 196 13.60 5.08 13.71
N LEU A 197 12.57 4.32 13.35
CA LEU A 197 12.66 3.04 12.62
C LEU A 197 13.57 2.00 13.32
N ARG A 198 13.74 2.14 14.65
CA ARG A 198 14.44 1.15 15.48
C ARG A 198 13.63 -0.14 15.53
N ASN A 199 14.29 -1.26 15.86
CA ASN A 199 13.66 -2.58 15.94
C ASN A 199 13.09 -3.11 14.61
N LEU A 200 13.45 -2.49 13.48
CA LEU A 200 13.18 -3.01 12.14
C LEU A 200 14.44 -3.67 11.58
N ASN A 201 14.32 -4.93 11.19
CA ASN A 201 15.41 -5.68 10.58
C ASN A 201 15.51 -5.38 9.06
N MET A 202 16.74 -5.31 8.55
CA MET A 202 17.06 -5.15 7.13
C MET A 202 17.04 -6.48 6.36
N HIS A 203 17.05 -7.59 7.08
CA HIS A 203 17.21 -8.96 6.58
C HIS A 203 16.12 -9.90 7.06
N GLU A 204 15.19 -9.43 7.90
CA GLU A 204 14.05 -10.20 8.39
C GLU A 204 12.75 -9.45 8.15
N ALA A 205 11.69 -10.21 7.90
CA ALA A 205 10.35 -9.68 7.76
C ALA A 205 9.70 -9.44 9.13
N LEU A 206 8.76 -8.50 9.18
CA LEU A 206 7.87 -8.37 10.32
C LEU A 206 6.91 -9.57 10.41
N PRO A 207 6.37 -9.89 11.60
CA PRO A 207 5.34 -10.92 11.73
C PRO A 207 4.20 -10.72 10.72
N GLY A 208 3.86 -11.77 9.97
CA GLY A 208 2.83 -11.73 8.93
C GLY A 208 3.25 -11.09 7.61
N GLN A 209 4.52 -10.70 7.46
CA GLN A 209 5.08 -10.14 6.23
C GLN A 209 6.10 -11.09 5.59
N THR A 210 6.32 -10.95 4.29
CA THR A 210 7.29 -11.75 3.51
C THR A 210 8.46 -10.92 2.99
N ILE A 211 8.48 -9.62 3.29
CA ILE A 211 9.49 -8.65 2.82
C ILE A 211 10.23 -8.04 4.02
N PRO A 212 11.48 -7.53 3.84
CA PRO A 212 12.23 -6.93 4.95
C PRO A 212 11.42 -5.87 5.68
N GLY A 213 11.46 -5.90 7.02
CA GLY A 213 10.68 -4.96 7.86
C GLY A 213 10.99 -3.50 7.54
N LEU A 214 12.26 -3.18 7.27
CA LEU A 214 12.65 -1.83 6.85
C LEU A 214 12.06 -1.42 5.49
N LEU A 215 11.96 -2.37 4.55
CA LEU A 215 11.38 -2.12 3.22
C LEU A 215 9.86 -1.96 3.32
N PHE A 216 9.19 -2.75 4.16
CA PHE A 216 7.77 -2.56 4.48
C PHE A 216 7.51 -1.17 5.05
N ALA A 217 8.33 -0.71 6.01
CA ALA A 217 8.22 0.62 6.58
C ALA A 217 8.47 1.73 5.54
N GLY A 218 9.43 1.54 4.63
CA GLY A 218 9.68 2.46 3.52
C GLY A 218 8.49 2.55 2.56
N PHE A 219 7.96 1.40 2.12
CA PHE A 219 6.81 1.32 1.22
C PHE A 219 5.57 1.99 1.81
N GLN A 220 5.19 1.62 3.04
CA GLN A 220 4.05 2.23 3.74
C GLN A 220 4.26 3.73 4.01
N GLY A 221 5.50 4.17 4.21
CA GLY A 221 5.82 5.59 4.35
C GLY A 221 5.43 6.41 3.12
N MET A 222 5.48 5.84 1.92
CA MET A 222 5.08 6.55 0.70
C MET A 222 3.57 6.81 0.65
N TYR A 223 2.76 5.94 1.29
CA TYR A 223 1.31 6.16 1.46
C TYR A 223 1.05 7.33 2.40
N ALA A 224 1.78 7.35 3.52
CA ALA A 224 1.70 8.47 4.47
C ALA A 224 2.11 9.80 3.81
N VAL A 225 3.10 9.78 2.92
CA VAL A 225 3.54 10.96 2.14
C VAL A 225 2.46 11.46 1.18
N VAL A 226 1.84 10.56 0.39
CA VAL A 226 0.89 10.97 -0.65
C VAL A 226 -0.47 11.39 -0.08
N THR A 227 -0.92 10.80 1.02
CA THR A 227 -2.29 10.98 1.54
C THR A 227 -2.64 12.45 1.85
N PRO A 228 -1.88 13.20 2.66
CA PRO A 228 -2.18 14.62 2.89
C PRO A 228 -1.95 15.48 1.63
N ALA A 229 -1.06 15.08 0.72
CA ALA A 229 -0.88 15.77 -0.56
C ALA A 229 -2.14 15.70 -1.44
N LEU A 230 -2.90 14.60 -1.40
CA LEU A 230 -4.21 14.49 -2.09
C LEU A 230 -5.20 15.57 -1.63
N MET A 231 -5.12 15.98 -0.36
CA MET A 231 -6.02 16.99 0.17
C MET A 231 -5.76 18.39 -0.36
N THR A 232 -4.52 18.68 -0.79
CA THR A 232 -4.14 20.02 -1.24
C THR A 232 -5.03 20.52 -2.37
N GLY A 233 -5.51 19.62 -3.23
CA GLY A 233 -6.38 19.99 -4.33
C GLY A 233 -7.74 20.52 -3.89
N ALA A 234 -8.16 20.21 -2.67
CA ALA A 234 -9.39 20.73 -2.10
C ALA A 234 -9.24 22.15 -1.56
N PHE A 235 -8.04 22.71 -1.43
CA PHE A 235 -7.85 24.09 -0.99
C PHE A 235 -6.79 24.84 -1.77
N ALA A 236 -6.65 24.46 -3.05
CA ALA A 236 -5.90 25.21 -4.03
C ALA A 236 -6.31 26.70 -4.02
N ASP A 237 -5.29 27.56 -4.04
CA ASP A 237 -5.39 29.01 -4.06
C ASP A 237 -6.03 29.67 -2.82
N ARG A 238 -6.20 28.93 -1.70
CA ARG A 238 -6.93 29.47 -0.53
C ARG A 238 -6.44 29.00 0.85
N PHE A 239 -5.21 28.51 0.93
CA PHE A 239 -4.65 28.03 2.18
C PHE A 239 -3.21 28.49 2.31
N HIS A 240 -2.92 29.24 3.37
CA HIS A 240 -1.58 29.74 3.61
C HIS A 240 -0.58 28.60 3.85
N PHE A 241 0.63 28.74 3.31
CA PHE A 241 1.66 27.70 3.36
C PHE A 241 2.05 27.31 4.80
N LYS A 242 2.23 28.29 5.69
CA LYS A 242 2.58 28.04 7.11
C LYS A 242 1.54 27.20 7.86
N PRO A 243 0.24 27.58 7.91
CA PRO A 243 -0.78 26.73 8.51
C PRO A 243 -0.89 25.38 7.82
N TYR A 244 -0.63 25.30 6.52
CA TYR A 244 -0.68 24.03 5.80
C TYR A 244 0.35 23.02 6.34
N LEU A 245 1.58 23.46 6.63
CA LEU A 245 2.62 22.60 7.22
C LEU A 245 2.20 22.03 8.58
N ILE A 246 1.66 22.89 9.45
CA ILE A 246 1.19 22.48 10.78
C ILE A 246 0.00 21.54 10.64
N PHE A 247 -0.93 21.87 9.73
CA PHE A 247 -2.10 21.08 9.45
C PHE A 247 -1.74 19.66 9.02
N ILE A 248 -0.90 19.47 8.00
CA ILE A 248 -0.55 18.11 7.53
C ILE A 248 0.23 17.33 8.58
N ALA A 249 1.08 18.00 9.38
CA ALA A 249 1.82 17.35 10.45
C ALA A 249 0.88 16.80 11.53
N LEU A 250 -0.09 17.60 11.97
CA LEU A 250 -1.07 17.17 12.96
C LEU A 250 -2.03 16.14 12.37
N TRP A 251 -2.51 16.36 11.15
CA TRP A 251 -3.46 15.47 10.47
C TRP A 251 -2.91 14.07 10.28
N LEU A 252 -1.61 13.94 9.94
CA LEU A 252 -0.96 12.63 9.85
C LEU A 252 -1.02 11.85 11.16
N VAL A 253 -0.89 12.54 12.30
CA VAL A 253 -0.87 11.91 13.63
C VAL A 253 -2.28 11.60 14.12
N VAL A 254 -3.24 12.50 13.90
CA VAL A 254 -4.58 12.39 14.50
C VAL A 254 -5.65 11.83 13.58
N VAL A 255 -5.39 11.72 12.27
CA VAL A 255 -6.35 11.14 11.30
C VAL A 255 -5.74 9.95 10.58
N TYR A 256 -4.60 10.13 9.91
CA TYR A 256 -4.00 9.06 9.11
C TYR A 256 -3.55 7.88 9.97
N ALA A 257 -2.71 8.13 10.99
CA ALA A 257 -2.14 7.07 11.81
C ALA A 257 -3.19 6.21 12.54
N PRO A 258 -4.25 6.78 13.17
CA PRO A 258 -5.34 6.00 13.74
C PRO A 258 -6.05 5.13 12.71
N CYS A 259 -6.50 5.72 11.58
CA CYS A 259 -7.19 4.96 10.53
C CYS A 259 -6.32 3.83 9.95
N CYS A 260 -5.03 4.11 9.73
CA CYS A 260 -4.05 3.11 9.29
C CYS A 260 -3.89 2.00 10.33
N HIS A 261 -3.78 2.34 11.61
CA HIS A 261 -3.70 1.35 12.68
C HIS A 261 -4.95 0.47 12.74
N TRP A 262 -6.14 1.07 12.62
CA TRP A 262 -7.41 0.34 12.70
C TRP A 262 -7.52 -0.70 11.59
N VAL A 263 -7.12 -0.36 10.36
CA VAL A 263 -7.38 -1.17 9.16
C VAL A 263 -6.18 -2.06 8.78
N TRP A 264 -4.95 -1.57 8.91
CA TRP A 264 -3.73 -2.27 8.48
C TRP A 264 -2.78 -2.65 9.62
N GLY A 265 -2.78 -1.87 10.70
CA GLY A 265 -1.88 -2.06 11.85
C GLY A 265 -2.27 -3.17 12.82
N GLY A 266 -3.15 -4.09 12.43
CA GLY A 266 -3.69 -5.12 13.33
C GLY A 266 -4.68 -4.58 14.37
N GLY A 267 -5.18 -3.36 14.18
CA GLY A 267 -6.19 -2.76 15.03
C GLY A 267 -7.57 -3.40 14.88
N TRP A 268 -8.54 -2.80 15.56
CA TRP A 268 -9.85 -3.40 15.77
C TRP A 268 -10.71 -3.56 14.50
N LEU A 269 -10.56 -2.71 13.47
CA LEU A 269 -11.26 -2.92 12.18
C LEU A 269 -10.67 -4.12 11.43
N ALA A 270 -9.35 -4.26 11.42
CA ALA A 270 -8.66 -5.42 10.87
C ALA A 270 -9.13 -6.71 11.57
N GLN A 271 -9.17 -6.71 12.90
CA GLN A 271 -9.66 -7.84 13.70
C GLN A 271 -11.15 -8.15 13.46
N TRP A 272 -11.96 -7.14 13.13
CA TRP A 272 -13.37 -7.32 12.78
C TRP A 272 -13.57 -7.95 11.38
N GLY A 273 -12.51 -8.04 10.58
CA GLY A 273 -12.54 -8.57 9.21
C GLY A 273 -12.85 -7.50 8.15
N VAL A 274 -12.50 -6.24 8.42
CA VAL A 274 -12.50 -5.17 7.41
C VAL A 274 -11.27 -5.34 6.53
N TRP A 275 -11.47 -5.28 5.22
CA TRP A 275 -10.41 -5.48 4.24
C TRP A 275 -10.23 -4.22 3.40
N ASP A 276 -8.99 -3.81 3.20
CA ASP A 276 -8.64 -2.68 2.36
C ASP A 276 -7.31 -2.98 1.68
N PHE A 277 -7.34 -3.36 0.40
CA PHE A 277 -6.17 -3.91 -0.28
C PHE A 277 -5.03 -2.90 -0.38
N ALA A 278 -5.30 -1.74 -0.97
CA ALA A 278 -4.30 -0.70 -1.21
C ALA A 278 -4.72 0.69 -0.70
N GLY A 279 -5.75 0.80 0.13
CA GLY A 279 -5.95 2.01 0.95
C GLY A 279 -7.19 2.79 0.65
N GLY A 280 -8.20 2.20 0.02
CA GLY A 280 -9.48 2.87 -0.25
C GLY A 280 -10.06 3.55 0.98
N ILE A 281 -9.92 2.93 2.15
CA ILE A 281 -10.30 3.52 3.43
C ILE A 281 -9.17 4.42 3.95
N VAL A 282 -7.97 3.88 4.12
CA VAL A 282 -6.85 4.54 4.83
C VAL A 282 -6.34 5.81 4.13
N VAL A 283 -6.40 5.85 2.81
CA VAL A 283 -5.89 6.93 1.94
C VAL A 283 -7.04 7.70 1.29
N GLN A 284 -7.87 7.05 0.49
CA GLN A 284 -8.83 7.76 -0.37
C GLN A 284 -10.00 8.34 0.44
N ILE A 285 -10.67 7.55 1.28
CA ILE A 285 -11.77 8.03 2.14
C ILE A 285 -11.25 9.08 3.12
N THR A 286 -10.16 8.80 3.86
CA THR A 286 -9.64 9.76 4.86
C THR A 286 -9.26 11.08 4.20
N ALA A 287 -8.49 11.08 3.11
CA ALA A 287 -8.12 12.32 2.41
C ALA A 287 -9.33 13.02 1.79
N GLY A 288 -10.23 12.27 1.13
CA GLY A 288 -11.38 12.82 0.44
C GLY A 288 -12.41 13.49 1.37
N PHE A 289 -12.72 12.86 2.50
CA PHE A 289 -13.66 13.44 3.48
C PHE A 289 -13.00 14.54 4.34
N SER A 290 -11.69 14.46 4.58
CA SER A 290 -10.94 15.57 5.18
C SER A 290 -10.87 16.78 4.23
N ALA A 291 -10.73 16.53 2.92
CA ALA A 291 -10.86 17.55 1.88
C ALA A 291 -12.27 18.19 1.88
N LEU A 292 -13.33 17.41 2.08
CA LEU A 292 -14.67 17.98 2.21
C LEU A 292 -14.81 18.87 3.45
N ALA A 293 -14.22 18.46 4.58
CA ALA A 293 -14.22 19.26 5.80
C ALA A 293 -13.46 20.58 5.63
N SER A 294 -12.32 20.57 4.93
CA SER A 294 -11.53 21.78 4.71
C SER A 294 -12.27 22.81 3.85
N LEU A 295 -13.06 22.38 2.87
CA LEU A 295 -13.92 23.27 2.07
C LEU A 295 -14.92 24.06 2.92
N ILE A 296 -15.43 23.46 4.00
CA ILE A 296 -16.41 24.10 4.88
C ILE A 296 -15.75 25.17 5.76
N VAL A 297 -14.51 24.96 6.18
CA VAL A 297 -13.78 25.93 7.03
C VAL A 297 -13.20 27.06 6.20
N VAL A 298 -12.59 26.73 5.07
CA VAL A 298 -11.85 27.67 4.22
C VAL A 298 -12.79 28.47 3.32
N GLY A 299 -13.93 27.89 2.91
CA GLY A 299 -14.95 28.59 2.12
C GLY A 299 -14.66 28.66 0.62
N LYS A 300 -15.45 29.49 -0.07
CA LYS A 300 -15.37 29.69 -1.53
C LYS A 300 -14.16 30.56 -1.90
N ARG A 301 -13.55 30.32 -3.06
CA ARG A 301 -12.52 31.24 -3.60
C ARG A 301 -13.14 32.60 -3.86
N GLN A 302 -12.46 33.65 -3.42
CA GLN A 302 -12.76 35.02 -3.81
C GLN A 302 -12.27 35.18 -5.25
N ILE A 303 -13.17 35.49 -6.18
CA ILE A 303 -12.81 35.84 -7.55
C ILE A 303 -13.10 37.33 -7.66
N ALA A 304 -12.08 38.15 -7.90
CA ALA A 304 -12.25 39.59 -8.12
C ALA A 304 -13.29 39.82 -9.23
N GLU A 305 -14.24 40.74 -9.03
CA GLU A 305 -15.37 40.99 -9.95
C GLU A 305 -14.92 41.42 -11.37
N ASP A 306 -13.71 41.97 -11.43
CA ASP A 306 -12.96 42.45 -12.57
C ASP A 306 -12.18 41.34 -13.32
N ASP A 307 -12.10 40.13 -12.74
CA ASP A 307 -11.41 38.97 -13.30
C ASP A 307 -12.38 37.90 -13.85
N LYS A 308 -13.23 38.31 -14.81
CA LYS A 308 -14.21 37.42 -15.48
C LYS A 308 -13.55 36.27 -16.27
N ASP A 309 -12.24 36.33 -16.51
CA ASP A 309 -11.46 35.36 -17.29
C ASP A 309 -10.34 34.65 -16.50
N GLY A 310 -9.93 35.10 -15.30
CA GLY A 310 -8.68 34.66 -14.66
C GLY A 310 -8.78 33.57 -13.60
N ASN A 311 -9.91 32.85 -13.56
CA ASN A 311 -9.94 31.50 -12.95
C ASN A 311 -9.62 30.39 -13.98
N LYS A 312 -9.06 30.74 -15.15
CA LYS A 312 -8.66 29.77 -16.17
C LYS A 312 -7.37 29.05 -15.75
N PRO A 313 -7.29 27.72 -15.91
CA PRO A 313 -6.06 26.99 -15.62
C PRO A 313 -4.87 27.49 -16.44
N HIS A 314 -3.73 27.67 -15.78
CA HIS A 314 -2.54 28.30 -16.38
C HIS A 314 -1.94 27.49 -17.55
N LYS A 315 -1.86 26.16 -17.40
CA LYS A 315 -1.35 25.20 -18.40
C LYS A 315 -2.14 23.90 -18.34
N VAL A 316 -3.22 23.89 -19.10
CA VAL A 316 -4.09 22.73 -19.28
C VAL A 316 -3.33 21.41 -19.61
N PRO A 317 -2.22 21.38 -20.37
CA PRO A 317 -1.46 20.15 -20.63
C PRO A 317 -0.77 19.51 -19.40
N PHE A 318 -0.61 20.22 -18.29
CA PHE A 318 -0.04 19.63 -17.07
C PHE A 318 -1.01 18.64 -16.40
N LEU A 319 -2.31 18.81 -16.59
CA LEU A 319 -3.33 17.89 -16.10
C LEU A 319 -3.15 16.45 -16.64
N PRO A 320 -3.11 16.22 -17.98
CA PRO A 320 -2.89 14.89 -18.52
C PRO A 320 -1.47 14.35 -18.22
N LEU A 321 -0.45 15.22 -18.10
CA LEU A 321 0.90 14.80 -17.67
C LEU A 321 0.87 14.24 -16.24
N GLY A 322 0.29 14.98 -15.30
CA GLY A 322 0.10 14.53 -13.93
C GLY A 322 -0.74 13.25 -13.85
N THR A 323 -1.80 13.17 -14.66
CA THR A 323 -2.65 11.96 -14.76
C THR A 323 -1.85 10.75 -15.23
N ALA A 324 -1.00 10.89 -16.26
CA ALA A 324 -0.17 9.81 -16.75
C ALA A 324 0.85 9.32 -15.69
N LEU A 325 1.46 10.25 -14.95
CA LEU A 325 2.35 9.91 -13.83
C LEU A 325 1.60 9.19 -12.71
N LEU A 326 0.41 9.68 -12.34
CA LEU A 326 -0.43 9.06 -11.31
C LEU A 326 -0.88 7.66 -11.71
N TRP A 327 -1.30 7.47 -12.95
CA TRP A 327 -1.71 6.15 -13.46
C TRP A 327 -0.55 5.16 -13.43
N LEU A 328 0.61 5.56 -13.96
CA LEU A 328 1.82 4.72 -13.91
C LEU A 328 2.20 4.37 -12.46
N ALA A 329 2.19 5.36 -11.58
CA ALA A 329 2.52 5.20 -10.18
C ALA A 329 1.50 4.30 -9.44
N TRP A 330 0.23 4.32 -9.86
CA TRP A 330 -0.83 3.51 -9.26
C TRP A 330 -0.58 2.01 -9.40
N PHE A 331 0.15 1.54 -10.42
CA PHE A 331 0.58 0.15 -10.50
C PHE A 331 1.46 -0.25 -9.32
N GLY A 332 2.38 0.62 -8.90
CA GLY A 332 3.20 0.39 -7.71
C GLY A 332 2.38 0.43 -6.43
N PHE A 333 1.37 1.29 -6.38
CA PHE A 333 0.42 1.43 -5.28
C PHE A 333 -0.42 0.15 -5.11
N THR A 334 -1.13 -0.29 -6.14
CA THR A 334 -1.99 -1.48 -6.00
C THR A 334 -1.18 -2.77 -6.03
N ALA A 335 -0.37 -3.02 -7.05
CA ALA A 335 0.36 -4.30 -7.15
C ALA A 335 1.37 -4.48 -6.01
N GLY A 336 1.99 -3.40 -5.52
CA GLY A 336 2.87 -3.45 -4.35
C GLY A 336 2.14 -3.81 -3.06
N SER A 337 0.84 -3.53 -2.97
CA SER A 337 0.02 -3.89 -1.79
C SER A 337 -0.26 -5.39 -1.68
N ALA A 338 0.09 -6.19 -2.69
CA ALA A 338 0.15 -7.65 -2.55
C ALA A 338 1.32 -8.12 -1.65
N LEU A 339 2.23 -7.20 -1.31
CA LEU A 339 3.37 -7.38 -0.39
C LEU A 339 4.20 -8.64 -0.70
N ALA A 340 4.44 -8.90 -1.99
CA ALA A 340 5.25 -9.99 -2.52
C ALA A 340 5.11 -11.32 -1.74
N GLY A 341 3.88 -11.79 -1.54
CA GLY A 341 3.62 -13.08 -0.88
C GLY A 341 2.44 -13.10 0.07
N ALA A 342 2.20 -12.01 0.81
CA ALA A 342 1.20 -12.00 1.89
C ALA A 342 -0.26 -12.04 1.42
N ALA A 343 -0.54 -11.60 0.19
CA ALA A 343 -1.88 -11.61 -0.42
C ALA A 343 -1.84 -12.26 -1.81
N GLY A 344 -1.92 -13.60 -1.87
CA GLY A 344 -2.02 -14.35 -3.13
C GLY A 344 -0.72 -14.49 -3.94
N GLY A 345 0.44 -14.11 -3.37
CA GLY A 345 1.75 -14.21 -4.03
C GLY A 345 1.87 -13.40 -5.33
N ALA A 346 2.67 -13.90 -6.27
CA ALA A 346 2.85 -13.25 -7.59
C ALA A 346 1.53 -13.13 -8.38
N GLY A 347 0.58 -14.05 -8.16
CA GLY A 347 -0.76 -13.99 -8.75
C GLY A 347 -1.56 -12.78 -8.27
N GLY A 348 -1.54 -12.50 -6.95
CA GLY A 348 -2.23 -11.35 -6.37
C GLY A 348 -1.72 -10.00 -6.89
N ALA A 349 -0.39 -9.84 -6.99
CA ALA A 349 0.21 -8.63 -7.57
C ALA A 349 -0.17 -8.43 -9.05
N ALA A 350 -0.15 -9.51 -9.84
CA ALA A 350 -0.51 -9.47 -11.26
C ALA A 350 -1.99 -9.11 -11.46
N VAL A 351 -2.90 -9.75 -10.70
CA VAL A 351 -4.33 -9.44 -10.78
C VAL A 351 -4.61 -8.01 -10.32
N ALA A 352 -3.96 -7.54 -9.25
CA ALA A 352 -4.09 -6.16 -8.81
C ALA A 352 -3.68 -5.15 -9.89
N ALA A 353 -2.56 -5.38 -10.59
CA ALA A 353 -2.14 -4.54 -11.71
C ALA A 353 -3.16 -4.54 -12.86
N VAL A 354 -3.66 -5.71 -13.27
CA VAL A 354 -4.64 -5.84 -14.34
C VAL A 354 -5.97 -5.18 -13.97
N ASN A 355 -6.46 -5.40 -12.75
CA ASN A 355 -7.67 -4.78 -12.24
C ASN A 355 -7.56 -3.25 -12.19
N THR A 356 -6.38 -2.75 -11.83
CA THR A 356 -6.08 -1.31 -11.81
C THR A 356 -6.25 -0.70 -13.20
N GLU A 357 -5.67 -1.34 -14.22
CA GLU A 357 -5.79 -0.90 -15.61
C GLU A 357 -7.23 -0.95 -16.12
N ILE A 358 -7.94 -2.05 -15.88
CA ILE A 358 -9.33 -2.23 -16.34
C ILE A 358 -10.23 -1.14 -15.75
N ALA A 359 -10.18 -0.92 -14.44
CA ALA A 359 -11.05 0.05 -13.80
C ALA A 359 -10.75 1.49 -14.26
N ALA A 360 -9.46 1.84 -14.41
CA ALA A 360 -9.04 3.14 -14.93
C ALA A 360 -9.52 3.38 -16.37
N ALA A 361 -9.32 2.40 -17.25
CA ALA A 361 -9.71 2.48 -18.65
C ALA A 361 -11.23 2.59 -18.83
N VAL A 362 -12.00 1.79 -18.10
CA VAL A 362 -13.47 1.82 -18.14
C VAL A 362 -13.99 3.15 -17.62
N ALA A 363 -13.49 3.63 -16.47
CA ALA A 363 -13.93 4.90 -15.90
C ALA A 363 -13.56 6.08 -16.82
N LEU A 364 -12.35 6.11 -17.38
CA LEU A 364 -11.93 7.11 -18.36
C LEU A 364 -12.89 7.16 -19.56
N PHE A 365 -13.16 6.00 -20.15
CA PHE A 365 -13.96 5.91 -21.37
C PHE A 365 -15.42 6.33 -21.13
N LEU A 366 -16.01 5.89 -20.02
CA LEU A 366 -17.37 6.27 -19.67
C LEU A 366 -17.48 7.74 -19.30
N TRP A 367 -16.49 8.28 -18.58
CA TRP A 367 -16.46 9.71 -18.25
C TRP A 367 -16.34 10.57 -19.52
N LEU A 368 -15.54 10.14 -20.49
CA LEU A 368 -15.44 10.79 -21.80
C LEU A 368 -16.79 10.79 -22.54
N ILE A 369 -17.51 9.67 -22.54
CA ILE A 369 -18.85 9.59 -23.16
C ILE A 369 -19.82 10.55 -22.46
N VAL A 370 -19.84 10.54 -21.13
CA VAL A 370 -20.73 11.39 -20.33
C VAL A 370 -20.41 12.87 -20.56
N ASP A 371 -19.14 13.27 -20.53
CA ASP A 371 -18.70 14.63 -20.88
C ASP A 371 -19.17 15.02 -22.27
N TRP A 372 -19.02 14.13 -23.26
CA TRP A 372 -19.41 14.39 -24.64
C TRP A 372 -20.92 14.58 -24.76
N VAL A 373 -21.72 13.75 -24.10
CA VAL A 373 -23.18 13.84 -24.10
C VAL A 373 -23.66 15.13 -23.42
N HIS A 374 -23.08 15.51 -22.28
CA HIS A 374 -23.51 16.71 -21.54
C HIS A 374 -23.02 18.03 -22.15
N HIS A 375 -21.83 18.05 -22.74
CA HIS A 375 -21.18 19.28 -23.22
C HIS A 375 -21.08 19.39 -24.75
N GLY A 376 -21.51 18.36 -25.48
CA GLY A 376 -21.47 18.30 -26.95
C GLY A 376 -20.08 18.10 -27.55
N ARG A 377 -19.04 17.97 -26.72
CA ARG A 377 -17.63 17.81 -27.12
C ARG A 377 -16.83 17.07 -26.05
N PRO A 378 -15.77 16.34 -26.43
CA PRO A 378 -14.88 15.70 -25.46
C PRO A 378 -14.13 16.75 -24.63
N GLY A 379 -14.02 16.51 -23.33
CA GLY A 379 -13.30 17.35 -22.37
C GLY A 379 -12.18 16.59 -21.65
N LEU A 380 -11.38 17.31 -20.86
CA LEU A 380 -10.34 16.70 -20.03
C LEU A 380 -10.87 16.08 -18.73
N GLY A 381 -12.19 16.03 -18.53
CA GLY A 381 -12.80 15.29 -17.43
C GLY A 381 -12.45 13.81 -17.46
N LEU A 382 -12.08 13.26 -18.62
CA LEU A 382 -11.51 11.91 -18.76
C LEU A 382 -10.31 11.66 -17.83
N CYS A 383 -9.51 12.69 -17.54
CA CYS A 383 -8.38 12.60 -16.62
C CYS A 383 -8.88 12.34 -15.19
N ILE A 384 -9.84 13.15 -14.73
CA ILE A 384 -10.49 12.97 -13.42
C ILE A 384 -11.21 11.61 -13.36
N GLY A 385 -11.86 11.21 -14.45
CA GLY A 385 -12.55 9.93 -14.53
C GLY A 385 -11.63 8.72 -14.39
N SER A 386 -10.46 8.75 -15.03
CA SER A 386 -9.45 7.70 -14.84
C SER A 386 -9.02 7.59 -13.37
N ILE A 387 -8.80 8.72 -12.69
CA ILE A 387 -8.42 8.78 -11.27
C ILE A 387 -9.56 8.26 -10.38
N ALA A 388 -10.82 8.56 -10.71
CA ALA A 388 -11.97 8.03 -9.98
C ALA A 388 -12.07 6.49 -10.11
N GLY A 389 -11.80 5.93 -11.29
CA GLY A 389 -11.71 4.48 -11.50
C GLY A 389 -10.58 3.84 -10.70
N LEU A 390 -9.40 4.47 -10.71
CA LEU A 390 -8.24 4.04 -9.92
C LEU A 390 -8.55 4.07 -8.41
N ALA A 391 -9.20 5.12 -7.92
CA ALA A 391 -9.64 5.21 -6.52
C ALA A 391 -10.68 4.13 -6.16
N ALA A 392 -11.62 3.83 -7.06
CA ALA A 392 -12.66 2.83 -6.84
C ALA A 392 -12.11 1.40 -6.77
N VAL A 393 -11.10 1.05 -7.57
CA VAL A 393 -10.51 -0.30 -7.54
C VAL A 393 -9.48 -0.49 -6.43
N THR A 394 -8.91 0.59 -5.90
CA THR A 394 -7.86 0.55 -4.86
C THR A 394 -8.14 -0.39 -3.68
N PRO A 395 -9.30 -0.34 -2.99
CA PRO A 395 -9.57 -1.25 -1.88
C PRO A 395 -9.77 -2.71 -2.32
N CYS A 396 -10.04 -2.96 -3.61
CA CYS A 396 -10.48 -4.24 -4.14
C CYS A 396 -9.43 -4.95 -5.01
N ALA A 397 -8.35 -4.27 -5.42
CA ALA A 397 -7.57 -4.65 -6.59
C ALA A 397 -7.04 -6.09 -6.53
N GLY A 398 -6.61 -6.58 -5.37
CA GLY A 398 -6.15 -7.97 -5.19
C GLY A 398 -7.15 -8.91 -4.53
N PHE A 399 -8.44 -8.57 -4.49
CA PHE A 399 -9.51 -9.39 -3.91
C PHE A 399 -10.62 -9.76 -4.89
N ILE A 400 -10.62 -9.16 -6.08
CA ILE A 400 -11.69 -9.30 -7.07
C ILE A 400 -11.14 -9.84 -8.38
N GLN A 401 -12.00 -10.51 -9.13
CA GLN A 401 -11.72 -10.94 -10.49
C GLN A 401 -11.72 -9.74 -11.48
N PRO A 402 -11.09 -9.87 -12.66
CA PRO A 402 -11.07 -8.82 -13.70
C PRO A 402 -12.44 -8.25 -14.11
N TRP A 403 -13.49 -9.08 -14.11
CA TRP A 403 -14.84 -8.60 -14.39
C TRP A 403 -15.37 -7.66 -13.28
N GLY A 404 -14.97 -7.88 -12.02
CA GLY A 404 -15.31 -6.99 -10.91
C GLY A 404 -14.66 -5.62 -11.06
N ALA A 405 -13.43 -5.57 -11.58
CA ALA A 405 -12.74 -4.31 -11.89
C ALA A 405 -13.48 -3.51 -12.98
N PHE A 406 -14.06 -4.18 -13.98
CA PHE A 406 -14.94 -3.54 -14.96
C PHE A 406 -16.18 -2.93 -14.28
N VAL A 407 -16.83 -3.66 -13.37
CA VAL A 407 -17.99 -3.16 -12.61
C VAL A 407 -17.62 -1.94 -11.77
N LEU A 408 -16.45 -1.93 -11.12
CA LEU A 408 -15.96 -0.77 -10.36
C LEU A 408 -15.67 0.43 -11.26
N GLY A 409 -15.09 0.22 -12.44
CA GLY A 409 -14.91 1.27 -13.44
C GLY A 409 -16.23 1.90 -13.90
N VAL A 410 -17.29 1.09 -14.04
CA VAL A 410 -18.66 1.59 -14.30
C VAL A 410 -19.20 2.35 -13.09
N ALA A 411 -19.07 1.79 -11.89
CA ALA A 411 -19.55 2.39 -10.65
C ALA A 411 -18.88 3.73 -10.33
N ALA A 412 -17.65 3.96 -10.82
CA ALA A 412 -16.96 5.25 -10.73
C ALA A 412 -17.72 6.41 -11.43
N LEU A 413 -18.72 6.14 -12.29
CA LEU A 413 -19.65 7.16 -12.77
C LEU A 413 -20.48 7.82 -11.67
N ILE A 414 -20.65 7.17 -10.50
CA ILE A 414 -21.26 7.81 -9.34
C ILE A 414 -20.40 9.01 -8.89
N CYS A 415 -19.07 8.93 -9.03
CA CYS A 415 -18.18 10.06 -8.77
C CYS A 415 -18.48 11.26 -9.69
N TYR A 416 -18.82 11.02 -10.97
CA TYR A 416 -19.29 12.08 -11.88
C TYR A 416 -20.54 12.76 -11.33
N ALA A 417 -21.53 11.98 -10.88
CA ALA A 417 -22.74 12.52 -10.27
C ALA A 417 -22.43 13.33 -8.99
N CYS A 418 -21.45 12.90 -8.18
CA CYS A 418 -20.96 13.67 -7.03
C CYS A 418 -20.30 14.99 -7.45
N CYS A 419 -19.51 15.00 -8.53
CA CYS A 419 -18.90 16.21 -9.10
C CYS A 419 -19.97 17.22 -9.56
N GLU A 420 -21.09 16.76 -10.12
CA GLU A 420 -22.20 17.63 -10.53
C GLU A 420 -23.05 18.08 -9.33
N LEU A 421 -23.27 17.21 -8.35
CA LEU A 421 -24.05 17.51 -7.16
C LEU A 421 -23.38 18.60 -6.30
N LYS A 422 -22.06 18.58 -6.14
CA LYS A 422 -21.33 19.62 -5.40
C LYS A 422 -21.50 21.02 -6.01
N LYS A 423 -21.59 21.12 -7.35
CA LYS A 423 -21.79 22.39 -8.06
C LYS A 423 -23.14 23.00 -7.68
N LYS A 424 -24.18 22.16 -7.54
CA LYS A 424 -25.51 22.58 -7.10
C LYS A 424 -25.52 23.06 -5.64
N PHE A 425 -24.72 22.45 -4.76
CA PHE A 425 -24.56 22.90 -3.38
C PHE A 425 -23.64 24.12 -3.22
N GLY A 426 -23.04 24.60 -4.31
CA GLY A 426 -22.13 25.74 -4.28
C GLY A 426 -20.81 25.45 -3.56
N PHE A 427 -20.42 24.18 -3.39
CA PHE A 427 -19.10 23.85 -2.90
C PHE A 427 -18.07 24.12 -3.99
N ASP A 428 -17.22 25.12 -3.78
CA ASP A 428 -16.12 25.44 -4.67
C ASP A 428 -14.95 24.48 -4.40
N ASN A 429 -15.13 23.20 -4.73
CA ASN A 429 -14.04 22.23 -4.69
C ASN A 429 -13.21 22.34 -5.97
N ALA A 430 -12.04 22.96 -5.87
CA ALA A 430 -11.20 23.31 -7.01
C ALA A 430 -10.87 22.09 -7.88
N LEU A 431 -10.57 20.92 -7.29
CA LEU A 431 -9.97 19.77 -7.98
C LEU A 431 -10.69 18.43 -7.72
N ASP A 432 -11.96 18.47 -7.31
CA ASP A 432 -12.81 17.30 -7.18
C ASP A 432 -12.33 16.18 -6.23
N VAL A 433 -11.43 16.48 -5.29
CA VAL A 433 -10.81 15.49 -4.39
C VAL A 433 -11.83 14.61 -3.67
N TRP A 434 -12.82 15.19 -2.98
CA TRP A 434 -13.88 14.42 -2.33
C TRP A 434 -14.69 13.56 -3.32
N ALA A 435 -15.09 14.12 -4.45
CA ALA A 435 -15.99 13.47 -5.39
C ALA A 435 -15.31 12.35 -6.18
N ALA A 436 -14.08 12.57 -6.64
CA ALA A 436 -13.32 11.58 -7.42
C ALA A 436 -12.60 10.55 -6.53
N LEU A 437 -11.87 11.00 -5.51
CA LEU A 437 -11.07 10.13 -4.65
C LEU A 437 -11.87 9.62 -3.46
N GLY A 438 -12.48 10.52 -2.67
CA GLY A 438 -13.21 10.15 -1.45
C GLY A 438 -14.38 9.21 -1.73
N MET A 439 -15.25 9.58 -2.66
CA MET A 439 -16.37 8.74 -3.06
C MET A 439 -15.92 7.53 -3.88
N GLY A 440 -14.86 7.64 -4.68
CA GLY A 440 -14.25 6.49 -5.37
C GLY A 440 -13.84 5.41 -4.37
N GLY A 441 -13.01 5.76 -3.39
CA GLY A 441 -12.60 4.85 -2.31
C GLY A 441 -13.79 4.31 -1.50
N PHE A 442 -14.81 5.13 -1.24
CA PHE A 442 -16.04 4.71 -0.56
C PHE A 442 -16.80 3.64 -1.36
N ILE A 443 -17.05 3.88 -2.65
CA ILE A 443 -17.75 2.96 -3.55
C ILE A 443 -16.98 1.64 -3.64
N GLY A 444 -15.67 1.71 -3.85
CA GLY A 444 -14.79 0.55 -3.88
C GLY A 444 -14.88 -0.28 -2.61
N SER A 445 -14.68 0.37 -1.45
CA SER A 445 -14.65 -0.31 -0.15
C SER A 445 -15.97 -1.04 0.11
N VAL A 446 -17.11 -0.40 -0.17
CA VAL A 446 -18.44 -1.02 -0.02
C VAL A 446 -18.62 -2.17 -1.01
N LEU A 447 -18.33 -1.96 -2.30
CA LEU A 447 -18.54 -2.97 -3.32
C LEU A 447 -17.60 -4.18 -3.19
N LEU A 448 -16.48 -4.07 -2.46
CA LEU A 448 -15.65 -5.22 -2.10
C LEU A 448 -16.47 -6.33 -1.43
N GLY A 449 -17.44 -5.98 -0.57
CA GLY A 449 -18.27 -6.97 0.11
C GLY A 449 -19.14 -7.83 -0.81
N VAL A 450 -19.37 -7.41 -2.06
CA VAL A 450 -20.14 -8.16 -3.07
C VAL A 450 -19.32 -8.62 -4.27
N LEU A 451 -18.17 -7.99 -4.54
CA LEU A 451 -17.31 -8.30 -5.69
C LEU A 451 -16.09 -9.16 -5.34
N ALA A 452 -15.80 -9.38 -4.05
CA ALA A 452 -14.77 -10.30 -3.60
C ALA A 452 -14.99 -11.72 -4.16
N ASP A 453 -13.96 -12.55 -4.09
CA ASP A 453 -14.05 -13.96 -4.47
C ASP A 453 -15.20 -14.69 -3.75
N PRO A 454 -15.77 -15.74 -4.37
CA PRO A 454 -16.87 -16.49 -3.77
C PRO A 454 -16.44 -17.27 -2.52
N GLU A 455 -17.40 -17.76 -1.74
CA GLU A 455 -17.17 -18.42 -0.45
C GLU A 455 -16.25 -19.64 -0.57
N GLU A 456 -16.25 -20.36 -1.70
CA GLU A 456 -15.34 -21.51 -1.91
C GLU A 456 -13.86 -21.11 -1.92
N CYS A 457 -13.54 -19.83 -2.13
CA CYS A 457 -12.19 -19.30 -2.05
C CYS A 457 -11.77 -18.94 -0.61
N GLY A 458 -12.68 -19.02 0.37
CA GLY A 458 -12.42 -18.64 1.76
C GLY A 458 -11.46 -19.56 2.51
N ASP A 459 -11.26 -20.80 2.03
CA ASP A 459 -10.34 -21.76 2.64
C ASP A 459 -9.15 -22.02 1.70
N ALA A 460 -7.99 -21.46 2.03
CA ALA A 460 -6.82 -21.49 1.15
C ALA A 460 -6.38 -22.90 0.67
N PRO A 461 -6.42 -23.97 1.49
CA PRO A 461 -6.02 -25.32 1.06
C PRO A 461 -7.00 -25.98 0.07
N SER A 462 -8.29 -25.62 0.12
CA SER A 462 -9.34 -26.22 -0.73
C SER A 462 -9.79 -25.31 -1.87
N ALA A 463 -9.35 -24.05 -1.87
CA ALA A 463 -9.73 -23.06 -2.87
C ALA A 463 -9.36 -23.47 -4.30
N PRO A 464 -10.27 -23.27 -5.27
CA PRO A 464 -9.96 -23.40 -6.69
C PRO A 464 -8.78 -22.53 -7.12
N SER A 465 -8.01 -22.99 -8.11
CA SER A 465 -6.90 -22.21 -8.67
C SER A 465 -7.32 -20.91 -9.38
N SER A 466 -8.62 -20.72 -9.61
CA SER A 466 -9.20 -19.51 -10.21
C SER A 466 -9.40 -18.38 -9.21
N CYS A 467 -9.35 -18.65 -7.91
CA CYS A 467 -9.49 -17.63 -6.87
C CYS A 467 -8.30 -16.65 -6.91
N VAL A 468 -8.58 -15.36 -6.81
CA VAL A 468 -7.57 -14.30 -6.82
C VAL A 468 -6.74 -14.33 -5.55
N ASN A 469 -7.39 -14.48 -4.40
CA ASN A 469 -6.71 -14.44 -3.12
C ASN A 469 -7.35 -15.40 -2.09
N PRO A 470 -7.08 -16.72 -2.23
CA PRO A 470 -7.59 -17.73 -1.33
C PRO A 470 -7.28 -17.47 0.16
N GLY A 471 -8.22 -17.81 1.04
CA GLY A 471 -8.04 -17.65 2.49
C GLY A 471 -8.21 -16.21 3.00
N THR A 472 -8.70 -15.30 2.17
CA THR A 472 -8.89 -13.89 2.52
C THR A 472 -10.37 -13.51 2.54
N VAL A 473 -10.72 -12.36 1.97
CA VAL A 473 -12.09 -11.84 1.95
C VAL A 473 -12.92 -12.57 0.89
N THR A 474 -14.14 -12.95 1.27
CA THR A 474 -15.13 -13.50 0.35
C THR A 474 -16.39 -12.64 0.29
N ALA A 475 -17.09 -12.69 -0.84
CA ALA A 475 -18.32 -11.94 -1.04
C ALA A 475 -19.43 -12.47 -0.12
N SER A 476 -19.99 -11.60 0.73
CA SER A 476 -21.10 -11.93 1.61
C SER A 476 -21.83 -10.67 2.08
N TRP A 477 -23.08 -10.82 2.50
CA TRP A 477 -23.85 -9.72 3.10
C TRP A 477 -23.23 -9.22 4.41
N GLU A 478 -22.58 -10.10 5.16
CA GLU A 478 -21.82 -9.73 6.35
C GLU A 478 -20.62 -8.85 5.98
N GLN A 479 -19.85 -9.25 4.96
CA GLN A 479 -18.71 -8.47 4.50
C GLN A 479 -19.14 -7.10 3.98
N LEU A 480 -20.22 -7.03 3.19
CA LEU A 480 -20.80 -5.75 2.76
C LEU A 480 -21.12 -4.83 3.95
N GLY A 481 -21.72 -5.39 5.02
CA GLY A 481 -22.02 -4.66 6.24
C GLY A 481 -20.77 -4.14 6.97
N LYS A 482 -19.74 -4.98 7.11
CA LYS A 482 -18.45 -4.62 7.72
C LYS A 482 -17.78 -3.47 6.97
N GLN A 483 -17.70 -3.58 5.64
CA GLN A 483 -17.05 -2.57 4.81
C GLN A 483 -17.81 -1.26 4.81
N LEU A 484 -19.15 -1.29 4.73
CA LEU A 484 -19.97 -0.09 4.81
C LEU A 484 -19.80 0.63 6.14
N ALA A 485 -19.83 -0.11 7.25
CA ALA A 485 -19.65 0.46 8.58
C ALA A 485 -18.24 1.08 8.74
N ALA A 486 -17.20 0.39 8.30
CA ALA A 486 -15.82 0.88 8.35
C ALA A 486 -15.63 2.14 7.47
N ALA A 487 -16.15 2.12 6.24
CA ALA A 487 -16.10 3.25 5.31
C ALA A 487 -16.82 4.48 5.89
N LEU A 488 -18.04 4.31 6.42
CA LEU A 488 -18.81 5.39 7.06
C LEU A 488 -18.11 5.94 8.30
N LEU A 489 -17.54 5.05 9.13
CA LEU A 489 -16.82 5.46 10.32
C LEU A 489 -15.59 6.29 9.96
N CYS A 490 -14.71 5.79 9.08
CA CYS A 490 -13.50 6.49 8.69
C CYS A 490 -13.80 7.79 7.93
N ALA A 491 -14.86 7.81 7.10
CA ALA A 491 -15.36 9.03 6.47
C ALA A 491 -15.81 10.08 7.50
N THR A 492 -16.62 9.65 8.49
CA THR A 492 -17.14 10.55 9.53
C THR A 492 -16.02 11.02 10.47
N TYR A 493 -15.14 10.12 10.88
CA TYR A 493 -14.00 10.42 11.75
C TYR A 493 -13.03 11.40 11.09
N SER A 494 -12.64 11.14 9.84
CA SER A 494 -11.73 12.01 9.09
C SER A 494 -12.36 13.39 8.81
N PHE A 495 -13.64 13.44 8.46
CA PHE A 495 -14.38 14.70 8.29
C PHE A 495 -14.45 15.50 9.60
N LEU A 496 -14.94 14.91 10.70
CA LEU A 496 -15.13 15.62 11.97
C LEU A 496 -13.81 16.03 12.60
N THR A 497 -12.82 15.14 12.62
CA THR A 497 -11.50 15.44 13.20
C THR A 497 -10.79 16.52 12.41
N THR A 498 -10.87 16.50 11.08
CA THR A 498 -10.31 17.56 10.23
C THR A 498 -11.04 18.88 10.43
N LEU A 499 -12.37 18.86 10.54
CA LEU A 499 -13.18 20.06 10.81
C LEU A 499 -12.78 20.70 12.13
N LEU A 500 -12.62 19.90 13.19
CA LEU A 500 -12.19 20.36 14.50
C LEU A 500 -10.75 20.89 14.47
N LEU A 501 -9.84 20.17 13.82
CA LEU A 501 -8.43 20.54 13.68
C LEU A 501 -8.29 21.88 12.96
N LEU A 502 -8.95 22.06 11.82
CA LEU A 502 -8.90 23.29 11.05
C LEU A 502 -9.56 24.45 11.80
N LYS A 503 -10.69 24.23 12.48
CA LYS A 503 -11.29 25.27 13.34
C LYS A 503 -10.36 25.68 14.47
N ALA A 504 -9.70 24.72 15.13
CA ALA A 504 -8.73 25.01 16.19
C ALA A 504 -7.53 25.80 15.65
N LEU A 505 -6.99 25.42 14.49
CA LEU A 505 -5.93 26.19 13.83
C LEU A 505 -6.39 27.60 13.48
N ASN A 506 -7.62 27.77 12.96
CA ASN A 506 -8.17 29.08 12.62
C ASN A 506 -8.35 30.03 13.82
N LEU A 507 -8.33 29.52 15.06
CA LEU A 507 -8.35 30.37 16.27
C LEU A 507 -6.97 30.97 16.58
N VAL A 508 -5.89 30.34 16.11
CA VAL A 508 -4.51 30.72 16.46
C VAL A 508 -3.80 31.38 15.27
N MET A 509 -4.22 31.05 14.05
CA MET A 509 -3.58 31.51 12.83
C MET A 509 -4.59 31.73 11.70
N PHE A 510 -4.31 32.71 10.86
CA PHE A 510 -5.11 33.00 9.68
C PHE A 510 -4.86 31.95 8.60
N LEU A 511 -5.92 31.27 8.15
CA LEU A 511 -5.81 30.16 7.20
C LEU A 511 -5.91 30.60 5.73
N THR A 512 -6.73 31.61 5.45
CA THR A 512 -7.13 32.01 4.10
C THR A 512 -6.38 33.24 3.64
N PRO A 513 -5.71 33.25 2.48
CA PRO A 513 -5.03 34.43 1.96
C PRO A 513 -6.02 35.52 1.49
N ASP A 514 -5.59 36.79 1.57
CA ASP A 514 -6.36 37.97 1.15
C ASP A 514 -6.07 38.41 -0.30
N HIS A 515 -4.99 37.91 -0.91
CA HIS A 515 -4.52 38.30 -2.25
C HIS A 515 -4.50 37.13 -3.24
N ASP A 516 -4.63 37.45 -4.53
CA ASP A 516 -4.71 36.49 -5.65
C ASP A 516 -3.34 35.93 -6.13
N ASN A 517 -2.21 36.35 -5.52
CA ASN A 517 -0.86 35.95 -5.95
C ASN A 517 -0.02 35.32 -4.83
N LEU A 518 -0.31 34.05 -4.55
CA LEU A 518 0.33 33.27 -3.50
C LEU A 518 1.81 32.98 -3.76
N ASP A 519 2.22 32.87 -5.02
CA ASP A 519 3.60 32.56 -5.35
C ASP A 519 4.53 33.69 -4.86
N VAL A 520 4.17 34.95 -5.15
CA VAL A 520 4.96 36.10 -4.72
C VAL A 520 4.82 36.35 -3.21
N GLU A 521 3.61 36.25 -2.67
CA GLU A 521 3.36 36.56 -1.26
C GLU A 521 4.03 35.56 -0.31
N GLU A 522 3.96 34.27 -0.63
CA GLU A 522 4.44 33.22 0.27
C GLU A 522 5.89 32.82 0.01
N HIS A 523 6.32 32.87 -1.26
CA HIS A 523 7.61 32.34 -1.69
C HIS A 523 8.55 33.40 -2.26
N GLY A 524 8.05 34.60 -2.56
CA GLY A 524 8.86 35.68 -3.16
C GLY A 524 9.29 35.37 -4.60
N GLU A 525 8.66 34.40 -5.25
CA GLU A 525 9.01 33.89 -6.57
C GLU A 525 7.80 33.94 -7.50
N THR A 526 8.05 33.95 -8.81
CA THR A 526 7.00 33.79 -9.82
C THR A 526 7.28 32.54 -10.64
N ALA A 527 6.24 31.74 -10.91
CA ALA A 527 6.40 30.53 -11.73
C ALA A 527 6.93 30.82 -13.15
N TYR A 528 6.64 32.02 -13.70
CA TYR A 528 7.05 32.43 -15.04
C TYR A 528 7.62 33.85 -15.05
N ASP A 529 8.90 33.98 -15.37
CA ASP A 529 9.50 35.26 -15.73
C ASP A 529 9.05 35.65 -17.15
N THR A 530 8.00 36.46 -17.25
CA THR A 530 7.59 37.02 -18.54
C THR A 530 8.03 38.48 -18.64
N PRO A 531 8.90 38.87 -19.60
CA PRO A 531 9.35 40.25 -19.77
C PRO A 531 8.20 41.28 -19.91
N ALA A 532 7.03 40.84 -20.38
CA ALA A 532 5.86 41.69 -20.60
C ALA A 532 5.17 42.17 -19.30
N LYS A 533 5.27 41.45 -18.18
CA LYS A 533 4.64 41.87 -16.90
C LYS A 533 5.48 42.93 -16.16
N GLN A 534 6.78 43.04 -16.43
CA GLN A 534 7.66 44.07 -15.85
C GLN A 534 7.31 45.48 -16.34
N HIS A 535 6.84 45.64 -17.58
CA HIS A 535 6.46 46.96 -18.12
C HIS A 535 5.23 47.58 -17.47
N ILE A 536 4.33 46.75 -16.89
CA ILE A 536 3.12 47.22 -16.21
C ILE A 536 3.44 47.56 -14.75
N GLN A 537 4.27 46.75 -14.08
CA GLN A 537 4.66 47.03 -12.69
C GLN A 537 5.52 48.29 -12.57
N SER A 538 6.48 48.51 -13.49
CA SER A 538 7.33 49.72 -13.47
C SER A 538 6.53 51.01 -13.70
N HIS A 539 5.52 50.99 -14.57
CA HIS A 539 4.67 52.16 -14.79
C HIS A 539 3.69 52.44 -13.64
N SER A 540 3.19 51.42 -12.91
CA SER A 540 2.31 51.67 -11.76
C SER A 540 3.07 52.26 -10.56
N SER A 541 4.34 51.89 -10.36
CA SER A 541 5.18 52.47 -9.31
C SER A 541 5.60 53.91 -9.59
N ASP A 542 5.67 54.31 -10.85
CA ASP A 542 6.00 55.69 -11.24
C ASP A 542 4.79 56.64 -11.11
N HIS A 543 3.56 56.12 -11.20
CA HIS A 543 2.34 56.92 -11.01
C HIS A 543 1.94 57.12 -9.54
N MET A 544 2.56 56.42 -8.59
CA MET A 544 2.33 56.60 -7.15
C MET A 544 3.34 57.54 -6.48
N LYS A 545 4.20 58.21 -7.28
CA LYS A 545 5.23 59.15 -6.82
C LYS A 545 5.13 60.55 -7.44
N VAL A 546 3.91 61.05 -7.67
CA VAL A 546 3.68 62.48 -8.01
C VAL A 546 2.67 63.09 -7.07
#